data_AF-A0A1M5IIE9-F1
#
_entry.id   AF-A0A1M5IIE9-F1
#
_cell.length_a   1.000
_cell.length_b   1.000
_cell.length_c   1.000
_cell.angle_alpha   90.00
_cell.angle_beta   90.00
_cell.angle_gamma   90.00
#
_symmetry.space_group_name_H-M   'P 1'
#
loop_
_entity.id
_entity.type
_entity.pdbx_description
1 polymer ?
#
loop_
_entity_poly.entity_id
_entity_poly.type
_entity_poly.pdbx_seq_one_letter_code
_entity_poly.pdbx_strand_id
1 'polypeptide(L)'
;MKNWVNPLCLLLLLFPTTLFADIVYQGKRVQEWPAEARPTFDNSRGAPQTRALMKTTAVTTQSHYAAPKGKIYSLTLLVDFPDKAAPVTVNEVEDWLNKEGFNRDGCNGSVRDYYLDVSNGQLDLTNEVYGWYRAKHPKSWYESLQGYSGSDSLMKEVFEYFDPQVDFSRYDNDKDGTTEAINIVYAGAGQTWGQGLWPHSGWSSERRDGVKLTHHQMTDMPGKFSIYVFVHESGHMIFGWPDLYWYGDYCTMGNRANDLNPVAINDFYRADQGWIPFVDITSDDVNNVTGLEVSKPGEFCYRYKNPARPNQEGLVWSYVRNTGRDKVLAGSGLLMQHYDFSIEGNSAADKLGLRIVHASAAGKSSDNPGDQWPSPGSTANTFFKSGTYAEFSDDAYPAIRWHNGTKTGLKITNIGTPGDALTFCIGENCSEPSSSSSTEASSSSVAEITIQKIALETTLPISDNYAPVTLDLNGSEVASILGIKRTEIEDKVEFYGVEPDGSLNSKTTGEGTGHWFDKDGKITTWDPNGSSVVFSNMDLTTMTTKIGHMPGKVKAGDTFTVRQALVYGSKQVSFEITVTIEGGTTVITNLRKAKYGKPGSKIFNVLGKPVGVRNANGALPDLPKGRYVEVAK
;
A
#
# COMPACT_ATOMS: atom_id res chain seq x y z
N MET A 1 68.94 -16.19 -23.94
CA MET A 1 68.05 -16.85 -24.93
C MET A 1 66.89 -17.46 -24.16
N LYS A 2 65.75 -16.77 -24.13
CA LYS A 2 64.51 -17.05 -24.89
C LYS A 2 63.53 -17.80 -23.97
N ASN A 3 62.53 -17.10 -23.42
CA ASN A 3 61.20 -16.82 -24.03
C ASN A 3 60.26 -18.01 -23.76
N TRP A 4 59.15 -17.90 -23.02
CA TRP A 4 58.00 -17.05 -23.31
C TRP A 4 57.16 -16.70 -22.07
N VAL A 5 56.78 -15.43 -22.01
CA VAL A 5 55.60 -14.91 -21.29
C VAL A 5 54.41 -15.06 -22.24
N ASN A 6 53.29 -15.60 -21.78
CA ASN A 6 52.00 -15.49 -22.47
C ASN A 6 51.03 -14.71 -21.56
N PRO A 7 50.51 -13.55 -22.00
CA PRO A 7 49.65 -12.69 -21.21
C PRO A 7 48.21 -13.12 -21.42
N LEU A 8 47.52 -13.57 -20.38
CA LEU A 8 46.06 -13.67 -20.42
C LEU A 8 45.46 -12.68 -19.42
N CYS A 9 45.12 -11.53 -20.01
CA CYS A 9 43.95 -10.72 -19.68
C CYS A 9 43.55 -10.69 -18.21
N LEU A 10 44.04 -9.68 -17.50
CA LEU A 10 43.25 -9.01 -16.47
C LEU A 10 42.00 -8.44 -17.17
N LEU A 11 40.99 -9.28 -17.41
CA LEU A 11 39.62 -8.78 -17.47
C LEU A 11 39.32 -8.36 -16.04
N LEU A 12 39.53 -7.06 -15.77
CA LEU A 12 38.70 -6.34 -14.82
C LEU A 12 37.26 -6.53 -15.31
N LEU A 13 36.65 -7.63 -14.88
CA LEU A 13 35.20 -7.74 -14.78
C LEU A 13 34.80 -6.64 -13.79
N LEU A 14 34.56 -5.46 -14.33
CA LEU A 14 33.65 -4.47 -13.79
C LEU A 14 32.29 -5.16 -13.72
N PHE A 15 32.11 -6.03 -12.72
CA PHE A 15 30.77 -6.32 -12.24
C PHE A 15 30.21 -4.98 -11.80
N PRO A 16 29.00 -4.57 -12.25
CA PRO A 16 28.29 -3.50 -11.59
C PRO A 16 28.09 -4.01 -10.16
N THR A 17 28.88 -3.49 -9.24
CA THR A 17 28.75 -3.80 -7.82
C THR A 17 27.39 -3.24 -7.43
N THR A 18 26.38 -4.11 -7.38
CA THR A 18 25.11 -3.86 -6.70
C THR A 18 25.47 -3.73 -5.22
N LEU A 19 25.83 -2.51 -4.86
CA LEU A 19 26.39 -2.13 -3.58
C LEU A 19 25.23 -1.97 -2.61
N PHE A 20 25.10 -2.95 -1.70
CA PHE A 20 24.15 -2.95 -0.60
C PHE A 20 24.72 -2.17 0.58
N ALA A 21 23.82 -1.67 1.41
CA ALA A 21 24.15 -1.13 2.70
C ALA A 21 24.16 -2.27 3.74
N ASP A 22 24.90 -2.09 4.84
CA ASP A 22 25.18 -3.16 5.83
C ASP A 22 24.39 -2.92 7.14
N ILE A 23 24.18 -3.95 7.97
CA ILE A 23 23.84 -3.77 9.39
C ILE A 23 25.14 -3.84 10.22
N VAL A 24 25.36 -2.90 11.14
CA VAL A 24 26.57 -2.78 11.96
C VAL A 24 26.19 -2.79 13.44
N TYR A 25 26.51 -3.88 14.12
CA TYR A 25 26.32 -4.03 15.57
C TYR A 25 27.68 -4.00 16.28
N GLN A 26 27.84 -3.07 17.22
CA GLN A 26 29.08 -2.90 18.01
C GLN A 26 30.34 -2.81 17.12
N GLY A 27 30.24 -2.05 16.02
CA GLY A 27 31.33 -1.83 15.06
C GLY A 27 31.64 -3.02 14.14
N LYS A 28 30.80 -4.07 14.13
CA LYS A 28 30.94 -5.23 13.26
C LYS A 28 29.72 -5.41 12.38
N ARG A 29 29.96 -5.78 11.12
CA ARG A 29 28.87 -6.14 10.20
C ARG A 29 28.15 -7.39 10.67
N VAL A 30 26.84 -7.33 10.69
CA VAL A 30 25.90 -8.42 10.94
C VAL A 30 24.86 -8.43 9.82
N GLN A 31 24.12 -9.53 9.68
CA GLN A 31 23.14 -9.73 8.59
C GLN A 31 21.70 -9.49 9.06
N GLU A 32 21.53 -9.60 10.37
CA GLU A 32 20.31 -9.30 11.08
C GLU A 32 20.71 -8.77 12.46
N TRP A 33 19.83 -8.00 13.07
CA TRP A 33 20.02 -7.62 14.46
C TRP A 33 20.05 -8.88 15.35
N PRO A 34 21.06 -9.02 16.23
CA PRO A 34 21.02 -10.00 17.30
C PRO A 34 19.69 -9.89 18.06
N ALA A 35 19.18 -11.00 18.59
CA ALA A 35 17.86 -11.04 19.22
C ALA A 35 17.68 -9.94 20.30
N GLU A 36 18.74 -9.65 21.06
CA GLU A 36 18.77 -8.59 22.09
C GLU A 36 18.80 -7.15 21.55
N ALA A 37 19.11 -6.99 20.27
CA ALA A 37 19.22 -5.71 19.58
C ALA A 37 18.16 -5.55 18.48
N ARG A 38 17.21 -6.50 18.33
CA ARG A 38 16.07 -6.33 17.42
C ARG A 38 15.15 -5.23 17.98
N PRO A 39 14.67 -4.29 17.14
CA PRO A 39 13.66 -3.34 17.55
C PRO A 39 12.47 -4.05 18.19
N THR A 40 11.97 -3.49 19.28
CA THR A 40 10.71 -3.88 19.89
C THR A 40 9.67 -2.81 19.57
N PHE A 41 8.43 -3.23 19.34
CA PHE A 41 7.29 -2.33 19.25
C PHE A 41 6.14 -2.93 20.06
N ASP A 42 5.74 -2.26 21.14
CA ASP A 42 4.58 -2.70 21.94
C ASP A 42 3.25 -2.39 21.22
N ASN A 43 2.79 -3.35 20.42
CA ASN A 43 1.50 -3.30 19.75
C ASN A 43 0.29 -3.59 20.66
N SER A 44 0.48 -3.87 21.95
CA SER A 44 -0.59 -4.30 22.85
C SER A 44 -1.60 -3.19 23.21
N ARG A 45 -1.33 -1.93 22.86
CA ARG A 45 -2.16 -0.76 23.22
C ARG A 45 -3.21 -0.36 22.19
N GLY A 46 -3.43 -1.15 21.13
CA GLY A 46 -4.30 -0.74 20.00
C GLY A 46 -5.12 -1.82 19.30
N ALA A 47 -5.33 -3.01 19.86
CA ALA A 47 -6.08 -4.07 19.17
C ALA A 47 -7.60 -3.96 19.38
N PRO A 48 -8.43 -3.75 18.33
CA PRO A 48 -9.86 -4.06 18.40
C PRO A 48 -10.06 -5.58 18.38
N GLN A 49 -10.91 -6.09 19.26
CA GLN A 49 -11.28 -7.51 19.31
C GLN A 49 -12.16 -7.89 18.12
N THR A 50 -11.68 -8.78 17.25
CA THR A 50 -12.45 -9.41 16.17
C THR A 50 -13.13 -10.71 16.63
N ARG A 51 -14.44 -10.86 16.36
CA ARG A 51 -15.19 -12.13 16.49
C ARG A 51 -15.27 -12.86 15.15
N ALA A 52 -15.23 -14.18 15.24
CA ALA A 52 -14.84 -15.15 14.21
C ALA A 52 -15.75 -15.26 12.97
N LEU A 53 -15.09 -15.43 11.81
CA LEU A 53 -15.60 -16.00 10.56
C LEU A 53 -15.34 -17.52 10.51
N MET A 54 -16.16 -18.25 9.74
CA MET A 54 -15.97 -19.66 9.43
C MET A 54 -14.88 -19.79 8.35
N LYS A 55 -13.81 -20.53 8.68
CA LYS A 55 -12.41 -20.48 8.20
C LYS A 55 -11.65 -19.25 8.71
N THR A 56 -10.69 -19.51 9.59
CA THR A 56 -10.01 -18.52 10.42
C THR A 56 -9.00 -17.71 9.61
N THR A 57 -9.34 -16.46 9.24
CA THR A 57 -8.32 -15.40 9.19
C THR A 57 -7.61 -15.42 10.54
N ALA A 58 -6.34 -15.78 10.55
CA ALA A 58 -5.59 -15.85 11.78
C ALA A 58 -5.50 -14.44 12.38
N VAL A 59 -6.03 -14.25 13.58
CA VAL A 59 -5.64 -13.12 14.40
C VAL A 59 -4.18 -13.40 14.79
N THR A 60 -3.24 -12.77 14.11
CA THR A 60 -1.82 -12.83 14.48
C THR A 60 -1.70 -12.24 15.89
N THR A 61 -1.62 -13.11 16.91
CA THR A 61 -1.52 -12.68 18.31
C THR A 61 -0.13 -12.12 18.65
N GLN A 62 0.86 -12.41 17.80
CA GLN A 62 2.24 -11.92 17.90
C GLN A 62 2.90 -12.01 16.51
N SER A 63 3.35 -10.87 15.98
CA SER A 63 4.17 -10.80 14.75
C SER A 63 5.57 -11.37 15.01
N HIS A 64 6.22 -11.89 13.98
CA HIS A 64 7.60 -12.36 14.05
C HIS A 64 8.58 -11.19 14.19
N TYR A 65 8.32 -10.10 13.49
CA TYR A 65 9.07 -8.84 13.54
C TYR A 65 8.28 -7.75 14.29
N ALA A 66 8.96 -6.66 14.63
CA ALA A 66 8.28 -5.49 15.18
C ALA A 66 7.31 -4.90 14.16
N ALA A 67 6.07 -4.65 14.56
CA ALA A 67 4.99 -4.28 13.64
C ALA A 67 4.33 -2.93 13.98
N PRO A 68 5.08 -1.82 13.93
CA PRO A 68 4.54 -0.49 14.16
C PRO A 68 3.40 -0.14 13.20
N LYS A 69 2.45 0.65 13.70
CA LYS A 69 1.30 1.15 12.94
C LYS A 69 1.03 2.61 13.23
N GLY A 70 0.30 3.26 12.32
CA GLY A 70 -0.05 4.66 12.40
C GLY A 70 1.13 5.56 12.05
N LYS A 71 1.17 6.74 12.66
CA LYS A 71 2.20 7.73 12.39
C LYS A 71 3.45 7.45 13.23
N ILE A 72 4.56 7.22 12.55
CA ILE A 72 5.89 7.06 13.14
C ILE A 72 6.72 8.29 12.77
N TYR A 73 7.31 8.94 13.77
CA TYR A 73 8.25 10.04 13.57
C TYR A 73 9.65 9.47 13.46
N SER A 74 10.35 9.86 12.40
CA SER A 74 11.75 9.54 12.14
C SER A 74 12.57 10.83 12.13
N LEU A 75 13.77 10.81 12.71
CA LEU A 75 14.66 11.96 12.74
C LEU A 75 15.64 11.86 11.58
N THR A 76 15.87 12.94 10.83
CA THR A 76 16.92 13.00 9.82
C THR A 76 17.86 14.19 10.09
N LEU A 77 19.13 13.90 10.32
CA LEU A 77 20.18 14.88 10.60
C LEU A 77 21.14 14.98 9.40
N LEU A 78 21.30 16.18 8.86
CA LEU A 78 22.12 16.43 7.67
C LEU A 78 23.51 16.94 8.04
N VAL A 79 24.53 16.37 7.42
CA VAL A 79 25.94 16.75 7.67
C VAL A 79 26.74 16.94 6.38
N ASP A 80 27.45 18.07 6.27
CA ASP A 80 28.40 18.36 5.20
C ASP A 80 29.82 18.52 5.76
N PHE A 81 30.82 18.64 4.87
CA PHE A 81 32.23 18.56 5.24
C PHE A 81 33.02 19.74 4.68
N PRO A 82 34.17 20.10 5.31
CA PRO A 82 35.07 21.12 4.79
C PRO A 82 35.51 20.92 3.33
N ASP A 83 35.70 19.66 2.90
CA ASP A 83 36.07 19.27 1.53
C ASP A 83 34.88 18.75 0.69
N LYS A 84 33.66 18.77 1.24
CA LYS A 84 32.43 18.32 0.58
C LYS A 84 31.20 19.05 1.10
N ALA A 85 30.87 20.17 0.46
CA ALA A 85 29.70 20.97 0.82
C ALA A 85 28.37 20.25 0.52
N ALA A 86 27.32 20.68 1.23
CA ALA A 86 25.94 20.26 0.99
C ALA A 86 25.54 20.41 -0.49
N PRO A 87 25.09 19.33 -1.16
CA PRO A 87 24.72 19.41 -2.58
C PRO A 87 23.27 19.84 -2.82
N VAL A 88 22.44 19.84 -1.76
CA VAL A 88 21.01 20.17 -1.78
C VAL A 88 20.64 20.92 -0.50
N THR A 89 19.51 21.60 -0.49
CA THR A 89 18.94 22.29 0.68
C THR A 89 18.22 21.34 1.61
N VAL A 90 17.97 21.78 2.86
CA VAL A 90 17.20 21.03 3.85
C VAL A 90 15.78 20.74 3.35
N ASN A 91 15.11 21.74 2.77
CA ASN A 91 13.75 21.59 2.24
C ASN A 91 13.69 20.59 1.08
N GLU A 92 14.72 20.49 0.25
CA GLU A 92 14.77 19.47 -0.81
C GLU A 92 14.89 18.05 -0.23
N VAL A 93 15.58 17.89 0.90
CA VAL A 93 15.63 16.62 1.64
C VAL A 93 14.30 16.33 2.33
N GLU A 94 13.65 17.33 2.92
CA GLU A 94 12.29 17.19 3.49
C GLU A 94 11.27 16.77 2.43
N ASP A 95 11.32 17.39 1.24
CA ASP A 95 10.50 16.99 0.09
C ASP A 95 10.78 15.55 -0.33
N TRP A 96 12.06 15.16 -0.44
CA TRP A 96 12.46 13.79 -0.80
C TRP A 96 11.93 12.73 0.17
N LEU A 97 11.87 13.05 1.46
CA LEU A 97 11.45 12.10 2.49
C LEU A 97 9.93 12.09 2.73
N ASN A 98 9.22 13.22 2.54
CA ASN A 98 7.84 13.36 3.01
C ASN A 98 6.80 13.82 1.99
N LYS A 99 7.22 14.42 0.87
CA LYS A 99 6.28 15.06 -0.06
C LYS A 99 5.51 14.02 -0.84
N GLU A 100 4.19 14.12 -0.78
CA GLU A 100 3.29 13.31 -1.57
C GLU A 100 3.57 13.51 -3.08
N GLY A 101 3.81 12.40 -3.77
CA GLY A 101 4.10 12.40 -5.20
C GLY A 101 5.46 13.00 -5.56
N PHE A 102 6.44 12.98 -4.64
CA PHE A 102 7.81 13.41 -4.96
C PHE A 102 8.34 12.69 -6.20
N ASN A 103 8.84 13.44 -7.17
CA ASN A 103 9.19 12.90 -8.50
C ASN A 103 10.52 13.39 -9.07
N ARG A 104 11.33 14.07 -8.25
CA ARG A 104 12.65 14.55 -8.68
C ARG A 104 13.57 13.38 -8.97
N ASP A 105 14.41 13.53 -10.00
CA ASP A 105 15.33 12.51 -10.52
C ASP A 105 14.67 11.19 -10.95
N GLY A 106 13.33 11.19 -11.07
CA GLY A 106 12.54 10.02 -11.45
C GLY A 106 12.11 9.14 -10.28
N CYS A 107 12.29 9.57 -9.03
CA CYS A 107 11.75 8.86 -7.86
C CYS A 107 10.24 8.62 -8.02
N ASN A 108 9.77 7.42 -7.69
CA ASN A 108 8.35 7.10 -7.63
C ASN A 108 7.82 7.39 -6.22
N GLY A 109 7.62 8.67 -5.92
CA GLY A 109 7.22 9.15 -4.61
C GLY A 109 8.39 9.37 -3.65
N SER A 110 8.04 9.87 -2.48
CA SER A 110 8.93 10.04 -1.33
C SER A 110 9.13 8.73 -0.56
N VAL A 111 10.03 8.72 0.43
CA VAL A 111 10.15 7.59 1.38
C VAL A 111 8.83 7.34 2.10
N ARG A 112 8.12 8.40 2.49
CA ARG A 112 6.79 8.33 3.08
C ARG A 112 5.77 7.70 2.11
N ASP A 113 5.77 8.10 0.84
CA ASP A 113 4.88 7.52 -0.19
C ASP A 113 5.12 6.02 -0.35
N TYR A 114 6.39 5.58 -0.30
CA TYR A 114 6.71 4.15 -0.37
C TYR A 114 6.04 3.37 0.77
N TYR A 115 6.18 3.84 2.02
CA TYR A 115 5.61 3.14 3.17
C TYR A 115 4.08 3.23 3.23
N LEU A 116 3.47 4.33 2.79
CA LEU A 116 2.02 4.42 2.63
C LEU A 116 1.51 3.40 1.61
N ASP A 117 2.19 3.26 0.47
CA ASP A 117 1.84 2.32 -0.60
C ASP A 117 1.94 0.85 -0.13
N VAL A 118 3.10 0.41 0.37
CA VAL A 118 3.30 -1.00 0.76
C VAL A 118 2.50 -1.42 2.00
N SER A 119 2.09 -0.47 2.84
CA SER A 119 1.31 -0.72 4.06
C SER A 119 -0.21 -0.56 3.91
N ASN A 120 -0.71 -0.23 2.71
CA ASN A 120 -2.11 0.16 2.49
C ASN A 120 -2.55 1.31 3.42
N GLY A 121 -1.67 2.30 3.61
CA GLY A 121 -1.90 3.46 4.47
C GLY A 121 -1.88 3.18 5.97
N GLN A 122 -1.55 1.96 6.40
CA GLN A 122 -1.51 1.61 7.83
C GLN A 122 -0.25 2.15 8.54
N LEU A 123 0.79 2.52 7.79
CA LEU A 123 1.99 3.16 8.30
C LEU A 123 2.24 4.50 7.60
N ASP A 124 2.37 5.54 8.40
CA ASP A 124 2.78 6.88 7.97
C ASP A 124 4.15 7.18 8.59
N LEU A 125 5.22 6.90 7.83
CA LEU A 125 6.60 7.22 8.25
C LEU A 125 6.93 8.67 7.86
N THR A 126 6.85 9.58 8.82
CA THR A 126 7.14 11.01 8.63
C THR A 126 8.53 11.34 9.18
N ASN A 127 9.37 11.96 8.36
CA ASN A 127 10.71 12.40 8.73
C ASN A 127 10.74 13.88 9.15
N GLU A 128 11.38 14.20 10.27
CA GLU A 128 11.72 15.57 10.64
C GLU A 128 13.20 15.84 10.33
N VAL A 129 13.47 16.87 9.53
CA VAL A 129 14.79 17.10 8.94
C VAL A 129 15.48 18.31 9.57
N TYR A 130 16.71 18.12 10.04
CA TYR A 130 17.55 19.16 10.63
C TYR A 130 18.94 19.19 9.97
N GLY A 131 19.50 20.37 9.71
CA GLY A 131 20.87 20.54 9.20
C GLY A 131 21.04 21.78 8.30
N TRP A 132 22.12 21.94 7.54
CA TRP A 132 23.34 21.14 7.45
C TRP A 132 24.34 21.49 8.56
N TYR A 133 24.74 20.49 9.34
CA TYR A 133 25.88 20.60 10.23
C TYR A 133 27.20 20.48 9.45
N ARG A 134 28.18 21.35 9.71
CA ARG A 134 29.52 21.24 9.13
C ARG A 134 30.43 20.42 10.03
N ALA A 135 30.86 19.26 9.54
CA ALA A 135 31.75 18.37 10.26
C ALA A 135 33.13 19.00 10.58
N LYS A 136 33.73 18.59 11.70
CA LYS A 136 35.03 19.05 12.23
C LYS A 136 36.20 18.67 11.32
N HIS A 137 36.10 17.52 10.64
CA HIS A 137 37.13 17.01 9.75
C HIS A 137 36.66 16.94 8.29
N PRO A 138 37.56 16.95 7.30
CA PRO A 138 37.18 16.66 5.91
C PRO A 138 36.59 15.24 5.78
N LYS A 139 35.67 15.03 4.83
CA LYS A 139 35.06 13.74 4.51
C LYS A 139 36.12 12.66 4.28
N SER A 140 37.19 13.02 3.58
CA SER A 140 38.34 12.15 3.32
C SER A 140 39.00 11.61 4.59
N TRP A 141 38.94 12.34 5.71
CA TRP A 141 39.45 11.86 6.99
C TRP A 141 38.55 10.75 7.56
N TYR A 142 37.23 10.96 7.65
CA TYR A 142 36.30 9.95 8.16
C TYR A 142 36.34 8.66 7.33
N GLU A 143 36.41 8.80 5.99
CA GLU A 143 36.48 7.66 5.05
C GLU A 143 37.77 6.84 5.17
N SER A 144 38.87 7.48 5.62
CA SER A 144 40.17 6.81 5.78
C SER A 144 40.24 5.90 7.01
N LEU A 145 39.30 6.02 7.94
CA LEU A 145 39.31 5.26 9.19
C LEU A 145 38.90 3.79 8.97
N GLN A 146 39.50 2.90 9.75
CA GLN A 146 39.29 1.46 9.63
C GLN A 146 37.89 1.05 10.08
N GLY A 147 37.28 0.13 9.32
CA GLY A 147 35.92 -0.32 9.53
C GLY A 147 34.97 0.87 9.61
N TYR A 148 34.00 0.82 10.53
CA TYR A 148 33.00 1.88 10.71
C TYR A 148 33.40 2.96 11.74
N SER A 149 34.67 3.01 12.17
CA SER A 149 35.12 3.98 13.19
C SER A 149 34.94 5.44 12.77
N GLY A 150 34.98 5.71 11.46
CA GLY A 150 34.67 7.03 10.91
C GLY A 150 33.19 7.41 11.05
N SER A 151 32.30 6.46 10.78
CA SER A 151 30.86 6.61 11.04
C SER A 151 30.56 6.86 12.51
N ASP A 152 31.13 6.07 13.42
CA ASP A 152 30.97 6.26 14.87
C ASP A 152 31.41 7.66 15.33
N SER A 153 32.52 8.16 14.77
CA SER A 153 33.07 9.47 15.09
C SER A 153 32.16 10.60 14.60
N LEU A 154 31.66 10.49 13.36
CA LEU A 154 30.75 11.46 12.76
C LEU A 154 29.40 11.47 13.48
N MET A 155 28.86 10.29 13.81
CA MET A 155 27.59 10.15 14.53
C MET A 155 27.63 10.89 15.88
N LYS A 156 28.65 10.66 16.71
CA LYS A 156 28.79 11.32 18.01
C LYS A 156 28.83 12.84 17.89
N GLU A 157 29.53 13.33 16.87
CA GLU A 157 29.65 14.75 16.57
C GLU A 157 28.31 15.36 16.15
N VAL A 158 27.58 14.69 15.26
CA VAL A 158 26.24 15.07 14.80
C VAL A 158 25.26 15.10 15.98
N PHE A 159 25.23 14.05 16.80
CA PHE A 159 24.34 14.00 17.97
C PHE A 159 24.68 15.08 19.00
N GLU A 160 25.97 15.34 19.27
CA GLU A 160 26.39 16.44 20.15
C GLU A 160 25.94 17.82 19.63
N TYR A 161 26.01 18.05 18.32
CA TYR A 161 25.61 19.33 17.72
C TYR A 161 24.09 19.57 17.75
N PHE A 162 23.30 18.52 17.51
CA PHE A 162 21.84 18.65 17.43
C PHE A 162 21.13 18.49 18.78
N ASP A 163 21.80 18.02 19.83
CA ASP A 163 21.26 17.90 21.20
C ASP A 163 20.51 19.16 21.71
N PRO A 164 21.05 20.39 21.61
CA PRO A 164 20.30 21.57 22.03
C PRO A 164 19.15 21.99 21.10
N GLN A 165 18.98 21.34 19.94
CA GLN A 165 18.03 21.71 18.88
C GLN A 165 16.90 20.70 18.70
N VAL A 166 17.14 19.45 19.11
CA VAL A 166 16.26 18.30 18.89
C VAL A 166 15.97 17.65 20.22
N ASP A 167 14.69 17.52 20.54
CA ASP A 167 14.24 16.65 21.63
C ASP A 167 14.18 15.21 21.11
N PHE A 168 15.18 14.41 21.44
CA PHE A 168 15.30 13.03 20.96
C PHE A 168 14.21 12.11 21.51
N SER A 169 13.59 12.44 22.65
CA SER A 169 12.51 11.64 23.25
C SER A 169 11.23 11.58 22.41
N ARG A 170 11.12 12.47 21.40
CA ARG A 170 10.02 12.49 20.43
C ARG A 170 10.06 11.29 19.48
N TYR A 171 11.24 10.71 19.25
CA TYR A 171 11.46 9.60 18.32
C TYR A 171 11.49 8.23 19.00
N ASP A 172 11.28 8.19 20.32
CA ASP A 172 10.84 6.99 21.04
C ASP A 172 9.32 6.86 20.80
N ASN A 173 8.94 6.19 19.72
CA ASN A 173 7.57 6.18 19.20
C ASN A 173 6.65 5.30 20.03
N ASP A 174 7.16 4.23 20.65
CA ASP A 174 6.36 3.30 21.46
C ASP A 174 6.53 3.48 22.99
N LYS A 175 7.42 4.39 23.40
CA LYS A 175 7.70 4.77 24.79
C LYS A 175 8.38 3.67 25.60
N ASP A 176 9.23 2.87 24.96
CA ASP A 176 10.04 1.84 25.62
C ASP A 176 11.39 2.37 26.19
N GLY A 177 11.72 3.63 25.91
CA GLY A 177 12.95 4.29 26.33
C GLY A 177 14.10 4.20 25.32
N THR A 178 13.82 3.71 24.12
CA THR A 178 14.70 3.68 22.95
C THR A 178 14.08 4.50 21.83
N THR A 179 14.89 5.13 20.99
CA THR A 179 14.38 5.81 19.79
C THR A 179 14.37 4.88 18.60
N GLU A 180 13.41 5.08 17.69
CA GLU A 180 13.38 4.44 16.38
C GLU A 180 13.73 5.43 15.27
N ALA A 181 14.35 4.88 14.22
CA ALA A 181 14.56 5.55 12.94
C ALA A 181 15.26 6.92 13.03
N ILE A 182 16.49 6.95 13.56
CA ILE A 182 17.39 8.11 13.46
C ILE A 182 18.28 7.96 12.23
N ASN A 183 18.25 8.93 11.32
CA ASN A 183 18.99 8.92 10.08
C ASN A 183 20.04 10.02 10.07
N ILE A 184 21.24 9.72 9.58
CA ILE A 184 22.28 10.70 9.30
C ILE A 184 22.55 10.68 7.79
N VAL A 185 22.21 11.78 7.13
CA VAL A 185 22.42 11.94 5.68
C VAL A 185 23.63 12.84 5.47
N TYR A 186 24.66 12.32 4.81
CA TYR A 186 25.92 13.03 4.65
C TYR A 186 26.21 13.46 3.20
N ALA A 187 26.86 14.60 3.02
CA ALA A 187 27.16 15.15 1.70
C ALA A 187 28.20 14.32 0.92
N GLY A 188 27.89 14.04 -0.35
CA GLY A 188 28.74 13.31 -1.30
C GLY A 188 28.61 11.78 -1.20
N ALA A 189 29.00 11.08 -2.26
CA ALA A 189 28.91 9.61 -2.33
C ALA A 189 29.79 8.90 -1.30
N GLY A 190 29.33 7.74 -0.82
CA GLY A 190 30.16 6.80 -0.05
C GLY A 190 31.35 6.31 -0.87
N GLN A 191 32.48 6.00 -0.20
CA GLN A 191 33.73 5.66 -0.90
C GLN A 191 34.02 4.17 -0.96
N THR A 192 34.17 3.51 0.19
CA THR A 192 34.71 2.14 0.26
C THR A 192 33.71 1.23 0.95
N TRP A 193 33.27 0.18 0.26
CA TRP A 193 32.34 -0.80 0.83
C TRP A 193 32.86 -1.40 2.14
N GLY A 194 32.04 -1.37 3.19
CA GLY A 194 32.40 -1.90 4.51
C GLY A 194 33.36 -1.03 5.33
N GLN A 195 33.57 0.24 4.97
CA GLN A 195 34.52 1.12 5.62
C GLN A 195 34.04 2.58 5.66
N GLY A 196 34.53 3.32 6.65
CA GLY A 196 34.45 4.77 6.68
C GLY A 196 33.02 5.21 6.92
N LEU A 197 32.45 5.91 5.93
CA LEU A 197 31.07 6.39 5.95
C LEU A 197 30.12 5.53 5.10
N TRP A 198 30.57 4.39 4.57
CA TRP A 198 29.74 3.52 3.73
C TRP A 198 28.30 3.37 4.27
N PRO A 199 27.24 3.52 3.46
CA PRO A 199 25.88 3.46 3.96
C PRO A 199 25.57 2.18 4.74
N HIS A 200 24.92 2.31 5.89
CA HIS A 200 24.62 1.21 6.81
C HIS A 200 23.58 1.60 7.88
N SER A 201 22.91 0.61 8.45
CA SER A 201 22.25 0.72 9.76
C SER A 201 23.25 0.41 10.85
N GLY A 202 23.35 1.28 11.85
CA GLY A 202 24.27 1.18 12.97
C GLY A 202 23.57 1.05 14.32
N TRP A 203 24.34 0.60 15.30
CA TRP A 203 23.93 0.49 16.70
C TRP A 203 24.75 1.43 17.58
N SER A 204 24.08 2.17 18.47
CA SER A 204 24.75 3.05 19.44
C SER A 204 24.24 2.80 20.87
N SER A 205 25.05 3.18 21.85
CA SER A 205 24.65 3.22 23.27
C SER A 205 24.49 4.64 23.80
N GLU A 206 24.50 5.63 22.90
CA GLU A 206 24.34 7.04 23.27
C GLU A 206 22.98 7.28 23.93
N ARG A 207 22.96 8.21 24.88
CA ARG A 207 21.74 8.66 25.56
C ARG A 207 21.62 10.16 25.45
N ARG A 208 20.44 10.62 25.05
CA ARG A 208 20.03 12.03 24.99
C ARG A 208 18.57 12.10 25.42
N ASP A 209 18.16 13.17 26.08
CA ASP A 209 16.77 13.41 26.52
C ASP A 209 16.07 12.22 27.22
N GLY A 210 16.82 11.45 28.00
CA GLY A 210 16.30 10.30 28.76
C GLY A 210 16.11 9.01 27.97
N VAL A 211 16.31 9.01 26.64
CA VAL A 211 16.15 7.86 25.75
C VAL A 211 17.51 7.34 25.25
N LYS A 212 17.56 6.10 24.76
CA LYS A 212 18.72 5.52 24.07
C LYS A 212 18.59 5.72 22.57
N LEU A 213 19.66 6.21 21.93
CA LEU A 213 19.70 6.39 20.48
C LEU A 213 20.20 5.11 19.79
N THR A 214 19.49 4.00 20.03
CA THR A 214 20.00 2.65 19.76
C THR A 214 20.19 2.40 18.27
N HIS A 215 19.12 2.48 17.49
CA HIS A 215 19.13 2.21 16.06
C HIS A 215 19.25 3.50 15.29
N HIS A 216 20.27 3.59 14.44
CA HIS A 216 20.45 4.69 13.52
C HIS A 216 20.84 4.16 12.14
N GLN A 217 20.72 4.97 11.10
CA GLN A 217 21.33 4.70 9.80
C GLN A 217 22.15 5.88 9.34
N MET A 218 23.14 5.58 8.50
CA MET A 218 23.91 6.59 7.77
C MET A 218 23.80 6.31 6.27
N THR A 219 23.54 7.35 5.49
CA THR A 219 23.40 7.24 4.03
C THR A 219 23.98 8.45 3.31
N ASP A 220 24.47 8.23 2.09
CA ASP A 220 25.08 9.27 1.27
C ASP A 220 24.06 10.11 0.51
N MET A 221 24.38 11.39 0.34
CA MET A 221 23.66 12.33 -0.51
C MET A 221 24.61 12.84 -1.59
N PRO A 222 24.73 12.16 -2.74
CA PRO A 222 25.63 12.57 -3.83
C PRO A 222 25.12 13.78 -4.61
N GLY A 223 23.94 14.32 -4.28
CA GLY A 223 23.27 15.40 -5.01
C GLY A 223 22.25 14.92 -6.05
N LYS A 224 22.00 13.61 -6.10
CA LYS A 224 20.92 12.99 -6.87
C LYS A 224 20.04 12.18 -5.92
N PHE A 225 18.73 12.31 -6.07
CA PHE A 225 17.77 11.59 -5.23
C PHE A 225 17.52 10.18 -5.75
N SER A 226 17.41 9.26 -4.78
CA SER A 226 16.95 7.88 -4.91
C SER A 226 16.34 7.48 -3.58
N ILE A 227 15.40 6.54 -3.54
CA ILE A 227 14.70 6.18 -2.29
C ILE A 227 15.07 4.80 -1.77
N TYR A 228 15.70 3.94 -2.58
CA TYR A 228 15.98 2.54 -2.22
C TYR A 228 16.75 2.40 -0.90
N VAL A 229 17.93 3.02 -0.77
CA VAL A 229 18.78 2.82 0.42
C VAL A 229 18.05 3.28 1.67
N PHE A 230 17.42 4.46 1.63
CA PHE A 230 16.71 5.00 2.80
C PHE A 230 15.55 4.09 3.22
N VAL A 231 14.78 3.57 2.26
CA VAL A 231 13.69 2.62 2.51
C VAL A 231 14.23 1.29 3.07
N HIS A 232 15.30 0.76 2.49
CA HIS A 232 15.92 -0.49 2.94
C HIS A 232 16.41 -0.37 4.40
N GLU A 233 17.15 0.70 4.73
CA GLU A 233 17.64 0.94 6.09
C GLU A 233 16.52 1.21 7.10
N SER A 234 15.47 1.93 6.68
CA SER A 234 14.26 2.10 7.49
C SER A 234 13.63 0.75 7.82
N GLY A 235 13.72 -0.23 6.91
CA GLY A 235 13.35 -1.64 7.13
C GLY A 235 14.02 -2.26 8.37
N HIS A 236 15.34 -2.11 8.47
CA HIS A 236 16.12 -2.63 9.59
C HIS A 236 15.82 -1.90 10.90
N MET A 237 15.75 -0.58 10.88
CA MET A 237 15.59 0.22 12.11
C MET A 237 14.19 0.12 12.71
N ILE A 238 13.15 0.08 11.87
CA ILE A 238 11.76 0.20 12.33
C ILE A 238 11.16 -1.18 12.61
N PHE A 239 11.43 -2.16 11.75
CA PHE A 239 10.79 -3.47 11.82
C PHE A 239 11.75 -4.56 12.32
N GLY A 240 13.06 -4.34 12.20
CA GLY A 240 14.06 -5.37 12.48
C GLY A 240 14.13 -6.45 11.40
N TRP A 241 13.67 -6.16 10.18
CA TRP A 241 13.78 -7.11 9.07
C TRP A 241 15.24 -7.42 8.77
N PRO A 242 15.62 -8.67 8.49
CA PRO A 242 16.97 -9.03 8.11
C PRO A 242 17.24 -8.68 6.64
N ASP A 243 18.51 -8.67 6.27
CA ASP A 243 18.87 -8.73 4.86
C ASP A 243 18.50 -10.08 4.25
N LEU A 244 17.87 -10.02 3.07
CA LEU A 244 17.38 -11.18 2.35
C LEU A 244 18.25 -11.61 1.15
N TYR A 245 19.20 -10.79 0.67
CA TYR A 245 20.16 -11.04 -0.44
C TYR A 245 19.74 -12.08 -1.50
N TRP A 246 19.98 -13.37 -1.22
CA TRP A 246 19.63 -14.54 -2.04
C TRP A 246 18.11 -14.78 -2.23
N TYR A 247 17.27 -13.85 -1.81
CA TYR A 247 15.84 -13.81 -2.12
C TYR A 247 15.57 -13.25 -3.51
N GLY A 248 16.46 -12.42 -4.07
CA GLY A 248 16.32 -11.76 -5.37
C GLY A 248 15.47 -10.49 -5.35
N ASP A 249 15.05 -10.04 -6.52
CA ASP A 249 14.35 -8.76 -6.76
C ASP A 249 12.92 -8.75 -6.19
N TYR A 250 12.47 -9.81 -5.53
CA TYR A 250 11.11 -9.95 -5.04
C TYR A 250 10.86 -9.27 -3.68
N CYS A 251 11.85 -8.57 -3.13
CA CYS A 251 11.73 -7.78 -1.90
C CYS A 251 12.80 -6.68 -1.86
N THR A 252 12.47 -5.50 -1.34
CA THR A 252 13.46 -4.43 -1.10
C THR A 252 14.54 -4.83 -0.08
N MET A 253 14.26 -5.79 0.81
CA MET A 253 15.28 -6.38 1.68
C MET A 253 16.15 -7.41 0.95
N GLY A 254 15.76 -7.86 -0.25
CA GLY A 254 16.41 -8.93 -1.01
C GLY A 254 17.43 -8.41 -2.02
N ASN A 255 17.03 -7.54 -2.93
CA ASN A 255 17.93 -7.02 -3.96
C ASN A 255 17.65 -5.56 -4.32
N ARG A 256 18.67 -4.89 -4.83
CA ARG A 256 18.64 -3.50 -5.28
C ARG A 256 18.16 -3.40 -6.73
N ALA A 257 16.93 -3.86 -6.98
CA ALA A 257 16.35 -3.97 -8.32
C ALA A 257 16.16 -2.60 -9.00
N ASN A 258 15.81 -1.56 -8.22
CA ASN A 258 15.63 -0.21 -8.73
C ASN A 258 15.75 0.86 -7.64
N ASP A 259 16.60 1.85 -7.88
CA ASP A 259 16.89 2.94 -6.94
C ASP A 259 15.76 3.98 -6.79
N LEU A 260 14.98 4.16 -7.84
CA LEU A 260 13.95 5.19 -7.96
C LEU A 260 12.56 4.65 -7.66
N ASN A 261 12.32 3.37 -7.93
CA ASN A 261 11.10 2.64 -7.63
C ASN A 261 11.42 1.28 -6.98
N PRO A 262 11.83 1.27 -5.70
CA PRO A 262 12.09 0.03 -4.98
C PRO A 262 10.87 -0.89 -5.08
N VAL A 263 11.14 -2.18 -5.28
CA VAL A 263 10.13 -3.25 -5.28
C VAL A 263 9.43 -3.31 -3.93
N ALA A 264 8.21 -3.83 -3.86
CA ALA A 264 7.50 -3.88 -2.59
C ALA A 264 8.27 -4.73 -1.56
N ILE A 265 7.97 -4.51 -0.27
CA ILE A 265 8.30 -5.50 0.75
C ILE A 265 7.49 -6.76 0.46
N ASN A 266 8.11 -7.94 0.60
CA ASN A 266 7.42 -9.20 0.31
C ASN A 266 6.14 -9.38 1.16
N ASP A 267 5.16 -10.10 0.61
CA ASP A 267 3.85 -10.26 1.25
C ASP A 267 3.91 -11.08 2.55
N PHE A 268 4.97 -11.86 2.80
CA PHE A 268 5.17 -12.48 4.10
C PHE A 268 5.40 -11.43 5.18
N TYR A 269 6.33 -10.50 4.97
CA TYR A 269 6.59 -9.39 5.89
C TYR A 269 5.40 -8.47 6.00
N ARG A 270 4.72 -8.12 4.89
CA ARG A 270 3.50 -7.29 4.92
C ARG A 270 2.39 -7.96 5.75
N ALA A 271 2.21 -9.27 5.63
CA ALA A 271 1.23 -10.01 6.42
C ALA A 271 1.63 -10.15 7.89
N ASP A 272 2.93 -10.31 8.17
CA ASP A 272 3.48 -10.30 9.53
C ASP A 272 3.26 -8.94 10.23
N GLN A 273 3.33 -7.84 9.48
CA GLN A 273 2.99 -6.49 9.99
C GLN A 273 1.48 -6.29 10.19
N GLY A 274 0.66 -7.22 9.68
CA GLY A 274 -0.79 -7.06 9.59
C GLY A 274 -1.22 -5.93 8.64
N TRP A 275 -0.39 -5.58 7.65
CA TRP A 275 -0.74 -4.66 6.56
C TRP A 275 -1.67 -5.32 5.54
N ILE A 276 -1.53 -6.64 5.42
CA ILE A 276 -2.44 -7.54 4.72
C ILE A 276 -2.74 -8.75 5.63
N PRO A 277 -3.87 -9.45 5.46
CA PRO A 277 -4.17 -10.65 6.24
C PRO A 277 -3.36 -11.88 5.81
N PHE A 278 -2.98 -12.70 6.81
CA PHE A 278 -2.66 -14.11 6.58
C PHE A 278 -3.94 -14.93 6.39
N VAL A 279 -3.97 -15.77 5.36
CA VAL A 279 -4.97 -16.83 5.20
C VAL A 279 -4.32 -18.16 5.59
N ASP A 280 -4.58 -18.61 6.81
CA ASP A 280 -4.00 -19.87 7.32
C ASP A 280 -4.71 -21.08 6.69
N ILE A 281 -3.94 -21.91 6.01
CA ILE A 281 -4.38 -23.17 5.41
C ILE A 281 -4.13 -24.30 6.39
N THR A 282 -5.13 -25.15 6.60
CA THR A 282 -5.03 -26.31 7.48
C THR A 282 -4.77 -27.58 6.68
N SER A 283 -4.30 -28.64 7.34
CA SER A 283 -4.18 -29.95 6.68
C SER A 283 -5.54 -30.49 6.20
N ASP A 284 -6.66 -30.09 6.81
CA ASP A 284 -8.00 -30.43 6.34
C ASP A 284 -8.35 -29.72 5.02
N ASP A 285 -7.91 -28.47 4.84
CA ASP A 285 -8.09 -27.74 3.58
C ASP A 285 -7.30 -28.38 2.43
N VAL A 286 -6.12 -28.93 2.74
CA VAL A 286 -5.27 -29.59 1.75
C VAL A 286 -5.85 -30.95 1.32
N ASN A 287 -6.47 -31.68 2.25
CA ASN A 287 -6.96 -33.04 2.03
C ASN A 287 -8.41 -33.12 1.50
N ASN A 288 -9.14 -32.00 1.47
CA ASN A 288 -10.53 -31.94 1.02
C ASN A 288 -10.71 -31.03 -0.19
N VAL A 289 -11.82 -31.20 -0.91
CA VAL A 289 -12.21 -30.27 -1.99
C VAL A 289 -12.49 -28.90 -1.37
N THR A 290 -11.77 -27.88 -1.84
CA THR A 290 -11.97 -26.49 -1.44
C THR A 290 -12.75 -25.72 -2.52
N GLY A 291 -13.17 -24.49 -2.18
CA GLY A 291 -13.71 -23.57 -3.17
C GLY A 291 -12.58 -23.01 -4.04
N LEU A 292 -12.95 -22.48 -5.22
CA LEU A 292 -12.00 -21.74 -6.06
C LEU A 292 -11.56 -20.46 -5.32
N GLU A 293 -10.26 -20.34 -5.08
CA GLU A 293 -9.66 -19.13 -4.52
C GLU A 293 -9.57 -18.08 -5.62
N VAL A 294 -9.89 -16.84 -5.27
CA VAL A 294 -9.75 -15.66 -6.13
C VAL A 294 -8.94 -14.64 -5.35
N SER A 295 -7.73 -14.32 -5.80
CA SER A 295 -6.80 -13.43 -5.10
C SER A 295 -6.40 -12.27 -6.00
N LYS A 296 -6.46 -11.05 -5.46
CA LYS A 296 -5.91 -9.84 -6.07
C LYS A 296 -4.48 -9.58 -5.54
N PRO A 297 -3.64 -8.85 -6.30
CA PRO A 297 -2.30 -8.51 -5.84
C PRO A 297 -2.32 -7.71 -4.54
N GLY A 298 -1.50 -8.10 -3.57
CA GLY A 298 -1.40 -7.42 -2.28
C GLY A 298 -2.65 -7.52 -1.39
N GLU A 299 -3.55 -8.46 -1.67
CA GLU A 299 -4.78 -8.68 -0.89
C GLU A 299 -4.57 -9.70 0.25
N PHE A 300 -3.92 -10.82 -0.06
CA PHE A 300 -3.77 -11.95 0.86
C PHE A 300 -2.37 -12.55 0.78
N CYS A 301 -1.85 -12.99 1.93
CA CYS A 301 -0.72 -13.91 2.02
C CYS A 301 -1.22 -15.24 2.58
N TYR A 302 -1.29 -16.27 1.75
CA TYR A 302 -1.70 -17.59 2.18
C TYR A 302 -0.55 -18.28 2.89
N ARG A 303 -0.83 -19.00 3.98
CA ARG A 303 0.20 -19.63 4.82
C ARG A 303 -0.16 -21.05 5.21
N TYR A 304 0.77 -21.97 4.99
CA TYR A 304 0.68 -23.36 5.41
C TYR A 304 1.84 -23.70 6.36
N LYS A 305 1.53 -23.90 7.64
CA LYS A 305 2.53 -24.13 8.70
C LYS A 305 2.94 -25.60 8.74
N ASN A 306 4.22 -25.87 9.00
CA ASN A 306 4.69 -27.21 9.30
C ASN A 306 4.03 -27.70 10.61
N PRO A 307 3.21 -28.77 10.62
CA PRO A 307 2.55 -29.24 11.84
C PRO A 307 3.52 -29.68 12.94
N ALA A 308 4.73 -30.12 12.57
CA ALA A 308 5.78 -30.50 13.53
C ALA A 308 6.57 -29.29 14.07
N ARG A 309 6.55 -28.16 13.35
CA ARG A 309 7.33 -26.94 13.67
C ARG A 309 6.53 -25.65 13.36
N PRO A 310 5.30 -25.48 13.91
CA PRO A 310 4.34 -24.50 13.41
C PRO A 310 4.74 -23.03 13.63
N ASN A 311 5.69 -22.78 14.53
CA ASN A 311 6.21 -21.45 14.85
C ASN A 311 7.57 -21.18 14.20
N GLN A 312 8.12 -22.13 13.44
CA GLN A 312 9.46 -22.03 12.86
C GLN A 312 9.44 -22.18 11.35
N GLU A 313 8.70 -23.14 10.82
CA GLU A 313 8.80 -23.52 9.40
C GLU A 313 7.42 -23.53 8.72
N GLY A 314 7.37 -23.11 7.46
CA GLY A 314 6.16 -23.16 6.66
C GLY A 314 6.34 -22.64 5.24
N LEU A 315 5.25 -22.72 4.48
CA LEU A 315 5.14 -22.21 3.12
C LEU A 315 4.18 -21.02 3.09
N VAL A 316 4.48 -20.02 2.25
CA VAL A 316 3.58 -18.91 1.97
C VAL A 316 3.53 -18.59 0.49
N TRP A 317 2.38 -18.12 0.03
CA TRP A 317 2.23 -17.66 -1.35
C TRP A 317 1.25 -16.51 -1.45
N SER A 318 1.47 -15.68 -2.44
CA SER A 318 0.59 -14.56 -2.77
C SER A 318 0.58 -14.33 -4.28
N TYR A 319 -0.44 -13.62 -4.75
CA TYR A 319 -0.49 -13.19 -6.13
C TYR A 319 0.33 -11.91 -6.33
N VAL A 320 1.35 -11.97 -7.18
CA VAL A 320 2.23 -10.82 -7.49
C VAL A 320 2.10 -10.43 -8.96
N ARG A 321 2.03 -9.13 -9.23
CA ARG A 321 2.03 -8.55 -10.58
C ARG A 321 3.21 -7.63 -10.77
N ASN A 322 3.78 -7.61 -11.98
CA ASN A 322 4.84 -6.68 -12.35
C ASN A 322 4.28 -5.28 -12.69
N THR A 323 3.60 -4.69 -11.72
CA THR A 323 2.96 -3.37 -11.79
C THR A 323 3.28 -2.58 -10.52
N GLY A 324 3.10 -1.26 -10.54
CA GLY A 324 3.38 -0.43 -9.36
C GLY A 324 4.85 -0.54 -8.90
N ARG A 325 5.07 -0.80 -7.61
CA ARG A 325 6.40 -1.03 -7.04
C ARG A 325 7.12 -2.21 -7.69
N ASP A 326 6.39 -3.25 -8.04
CA ASP A 326 6.92 -4.50 -8.59
C ASP A 326 7.11 -4.47 -10.12
N LYS A 327 6.99 -3.28 -10.75
CA LYS A 327 7.09 -3.11 -12.21
C LYS A 327 8.35 -3.71 -12.86
N VAL A 328 9.45 -3.78 -12.10
CA VAL A 328 10.72 -4.31 -12.60
C VAL A 328 10.81 -5.84 -12.60
N LEU A 329 9.87 -6.53 -11.95
CA LEU A 329 9.85 -7.99 -11.95
C LEU A 329 9.59 -8.55 -13.35
N ALA A 330 10.28 -9.65 -13.68
CA ALA A 330 10.23 -10.25 -15.01
C ALA A 330 8.92 -11.02 -15.30
N GLY A 331 8.01 -11.14 -14.33
CA GLY A 331 6.78 -11.92 -14.47
C GLY A 331 5.69 -11.57 -13.47
N SER A 332 4.57 -12.27 -13.57
CA SER A 332 3.42 -12.19 -12.68
C SER A 332 2.82 -13.58 -12.49
N GLY A 333 2.19 -13.83 -11.34
CA GLY A 333 1.58 -15.10 -10.98
C GLY A 333 1.68 -15.35 -9.49
N LEU A 334 1.42 -16.58 -9.05
CA LEU A 334 1.66 -16.93 -7.65
C LEU A 334 3.16 -17.01 -7.40
N LEU A 335 3.62 -16.28 -6.39
CA LEU A 335 4.99 -16.33 -5.90
C LEU A 335 5.02 -17.19 -4.62
N MET A 336 5.68 -18.35 -4.69
CA MET A 336 5.80 -19.26 -3.55
C MET A 336 7.07 -18.97 -2.76
N GLN A 337 6.97 -19.05 -1.45
CA GLN A 337 8.08 -18.86 -0.52
C GLN A 337 8.08 -19.95 0.55
N HIS A 338 9.26 -20.32 1.02
CA HIS A 338 9.47 -21.23 2.14
C HIS A 338 10.24 -20.49 3.23
N TYR A 339 9.67 -20.40 4.43
CA TYR A 339 10.33 -19.84 5.60
C TYR A 339 10.76 -20.93 6.60
N ASP A 340 11.93 -20.76 7.20
CA ASP A 340 12.39 -21.47 8.39
C ASP A 340 13.16 -20.51 9.30
N PHE A 341 12.49 -20.05 10.35
CA PHE A 341 13.03 -19.10 11.32
C PHE A 341 14.10 -19.68 12.25
N SER A 342 14.46 -20.96 12.12
CA SER A 342 15.67 -21.49 12.74
C SER A 342 16.93 -21.24 11.91
N ILE A 343 16.78 -20.79 10.66
CA ILE A 343 17.88 -20.37 9.79
C ILE A 343 18.01 -18.86 9.90
N GLU A 344 19.18 -18.39 10.33
CA GLU A 344 19.47 -16.97 10.48
C GLU A 344 19.73 -16.32 9.10
N GLY A 345 18.93 -15.30 8.78
CA GLY A 345 19.04 -14.50 7.55
C GLY A 345 19.04 -15.28 6.23
N ASN A 346 19.46 -14.60 5.16
CA ASN A 346 19.63 -15.18 3.82
C ASN A 346 21.02 -14.90 3.23
N SER A 347 22.09 -15.15 3.98
CA SER A 347 23.40 -14.64 3.60
C SER A 347 24.18 -15.46 2.58
N ALA A 348 23.72 -16.67 2.29
CA ALA A 348 24.32 -17.55 1.31
C ALA A 348 23.22 -18.35 0.62
N ALA A 349 23.49 -18.83 -0.60
CA ALA A 349 22.55 -19.64 -1.38
C ALA A 349 22.08 -20.92 -0.64
N ASP A 350 22.81 -21.36 0.39
CA ASP A 350 22.53 -22.52 1.23
C ASP A 350 22.04 -22.17 2.65
N LYS A 351 21.88 -20.87 2.97
CA LYS A 351 21.36 -20.36 4.24
C LYS A 351 20.25 -19.37 3.96
N LEU A 352 19.01 -19.85 3.89
CA LEU A 352 17.85 -19.03 3.52
C LEU A 352 16.71 -19.22 4.51
N GLY A 353 16.60 -18.32 5.50
CA GLY A 353 15.48 -18.29 6.45
C GLY A 353 14.15 -17.94 5.81
N LEU A 354 14.16 -17.25 4.67
CA LEU A 354 12.98 -17.04 3.83
C LEU A 354 13.42 -17.08 2.36
N ARG A 355 12.96 -18.03 1.55
CA ARG A 355 13.36 -18.12 0.14
C ARG A 355 12.20 -18.21 -0.82
N ILE A 356 12.45 -17.82 -2.07
CA ILE A 356 11.56 -18.10 -3.20
C ILE A 356 11.69 -19.55 -3.63
N VAL A 357 10.56 -20.21 -3.86
CA VAL A 357 10.50 -21.48 -4.59
C VAL A 357 10.15 -21.16 -6.04
N HIS A 358 11.10 -21.33 -6.95
CA HIS A 358 10.94 -21.00 -8.35
C HIS A 358 10.11 -22.08 -9.05
N ALA A 359 9.10 -21.68 -9.82
CA ALA A 359 8.32 -22.62 -10.63
C ALA A 359 9.18 -23.36 -11.68
N SER A 360 10.31 -22.76 -12.09
CA SER A 360 11.34 -23.39 -12.94
C SER A 360 12.15 -24.51 -12.25
N ALA A 361 12.02 -24.67 -10.93
CA ALA A 361 12.63 -25.74 -10.16
C ALA A 361 11.80 -27.04 -10.16
N ALA A 362 10.81 -27.16 -11.06
CA ALA A 362 10.04 -28.39 -11.25
C ALA A 362 10.96 -29.62 -11.39
N GLY A 363 10.68 -30.67 -10.62
CA GLY A 363 11.46 -31.90 -10.53
C GLY A 363 12.77 -31.80 -9.75
N LYS A 364 13.10 -30.64 -9.14
CA LYS A 364 14.35 -30.41 -8.40
C LYS A 364 14.09 -30.24 -6.91
N SER A 365 15.10 -30.57 -6.09
CA SER A 365 15.09 -30.41 -4.63
C SER A 365 15.51 -29.02 -4.15
N SER A 366 16.03 -28.20 -5.05
CA SER A 366 16.46 -26.84 -4.74
C SER A 366 16.35 -25.96 -5.99
N ASP A 367 16.24 -24.66 -5.74
CA ASP A 367 16.33 -23.62 -6.76
C ASP A 367 17.74 -23.54 -7.36
N ASN A 368 17.87 -22.91 -8.53
CA ASN A 368 19.17 -22.58 -9.10
C ASN A 368 19.70 -21.30 -8.44
N PRO A 369 20.84 -21.33 -7.71
CA PRO A 369 21.38 -20.12 -7.08
C PRO A 369 21.66 -18.99 -8.09
N GLY A 370 22.00 -19.34 -9.33
CA GLY A 370 22.26 -18.37 -10.39
C GLY A 370 21.06 -17.55 -10.83
N ASP A 371 19.84 -17.90 -10.40
CA ASP A 371 18.61 -17.15 -10.72
C ASP A 371 18.32 -16.09 -9.65
N GLN A 372 18.95 -16.17 -8.47
CA GLN A 372 18.55 -15.44 -7.26
C GLN A 372 19.28 -14.10 -7.07
N TRP A 373 20.62 -14.06 -7.19
CA TRP A 373 21.38 -12.86 -6.84
C TRP A 373 22.76 -12.77 -7.53
N PRO A 374 23.28 -11.56 -7.83
CA PRO A 374 22.56 -10.27 -7.85
C PRO A 374 21.77 -10.09 -9.16
N SER A 375 22.00 -10.97 -10.13
CA SER A 375 21.41 -10.96 -11.46
C SER A 375 21.25 -12.40 -11.92
N PRO A 376 20.12 -12.78 -12.57
CA PRO A 376 19.08 -11.90 -13.08
C PRO A 376 18.14 -11.32 -12.02
N GLY A 377 18.13 -11.85 -10.79
CA GLY A 377 17.35 -11.31 -9.66
C GLY A 377 15.85 -11.55 -9.75
N SER A 378 15.29 -11.57 -10.96
CA SER A 378 13.93 -11.99 -11.28
C SER A 378 13.85 -12.70 -12.63
N THR A 379 12.97 -13.70 -12.75
CA THR A 379 12.74 -14.41 -14.02
C THR A 379 11.25 -14.69 -14.25
N ALA A 380 10.79 -14.63 -15.50
CA ALA A 380 9.38 -14.81 -15.85
C ALA A 380 8.83 -16.21 -15.53
N ASN A 381 9.72 -17.20 -15.40
CA ASN A 381 9.44 -18.59 -15.06
C ASN A 381 9.57 -18.90 -13.55
N THR A 382 9.79 -17.88 -12.71
CA THR A 382 9.70 -18.04 -11.24
C THR A 382 8.25 -18.23 -10.78
N PHE A 383 7.30 -17.57 -11.43
CA PHE A 383 5.89 -17.53 -11.02
C PHE A 383 5.09 -18.73 -11.52
N PHE A 384 4.19 -19.23 -10.66
CA PHE A 384 3.20 -20.23 -11.05
C PHE A 384 2.00 -19.55 -11.73
N LYS A 385 1.56 -20.11 -12.85
CA LYS A 385 0.50 -19.56 -13.72
C LYS A 385 0.04 -20.58 -14.76
N SER A 386 -1.16 -20.36 -15.31
CA SER A 386 -1.74 -21.17 -16.39
C SER A 386 -0.76 -21.44 -17.55
N GLY A 387 -0.84 -22.63 -18.13
CA GLY A 387 -0.07 -23.06 -19.31
C GLY A 387 1.34 -23.58 -19.01
N THR A 388 2.19 -22.83 -18.31
CA THR A 388 3.60 -23.23 -18.07
C THR A 388 3.79 -23.95 -16.73
N TYR A 389 3.20 -23.44 -15.65
CA TYR A 389 3.29 -23.99 -14.28
C TYR A 389 1.94 -23.83 -13.57
N ALA A 390 0.92 -24.50 -14.09
CA ALA A 390 -0.48 -24.32 -13.68
C ALA A 390 -0.84 -25.05 -12.37
N GLU A 391 0.13 -25.71 -11.75
CA GLU A 391 -0.02 -26.43 -10.49
C GLU A 391 1.33 -26.58 -9.79
N PHE A 392 1.30 -26.88 -8.49
CA PHE A 392 2.43 -27.42 -7.77
C PHE A 392 2.00 -28.44 -6.71
N SER A 393 2.88 -29.39 -6.42
CA SER A 393 2.75 -30.43 -5.39
C SER A 393 4.14 -30.88 -4.95
N ASP A 394 4.27 -31.57 -3.81
CA ASP A 394 5.57 -32.11 -3.37
C ASP A 394 6.21 -33.10 -4.36
N ASP A 395 5.40 -33.73 -5.22
CA ASP A 395 5.84 -34.69 -6.23
C ASP A 395 6.38 -33.99 -7.47
N ALA A 396 5.72 -32.91 -7.90
CA ALA A 396 6.21 -32.08 -8.99
C ALA A 396 7.36 -31.15 -8.54
N TYR A 397 7.41 -30.78 -7.26
CA TYR A 397 8.35 -29.81 -6.70
C TYR A 397 8.96 -30.33 -5.39
N PRO A 398 9.98 -31.21 -5.44
CA PRO A 398 10.67 -31.66 -4.23
C PRO A 398 11.23 -30.51 -3.37
N ALA A 399 11.49 -29.34 -3.96
CA ALA A 399 11.92 -28.11 -3.29
C ALA A 399 10.90 -27.52 -2.29
N ILE A 400 9.62 -27.90 -2.30
CA ILE A 400 8.65 -27.42 -1.30
C ILE A 400 8.57 -28.29 -0.05
N ARG A 401 9.20 -29.47 -0.04
CA ARG A 401 9.21 -30.37 1.12
C ARG A 401 9.74 -29.67 2.35
N TRP A 402 9.27 -30.11 3.52
CA TRP A 402 9.86 -29.68 4.78
C TRP A 402 11.36 -29.97 4.80
N HIS A 403 12.13 -29.16 5.53
CA HIS A 403 13.59 -29.27 5.61
C HIS A 403 14.07 -30.63 6.14
N ASN A 404 13.23 -31.36 6.88
CA ASN A 404 13.50 -32.75 7.27
C ASN A 404 13.31 -33.78 6.13
N GLY A 405 12.95 -33.33 4.93
CA GLY A 405 12.73 -34.12 3.73
C GLY A 405 11.32 -34.73 3.59
N THR A 406 10.45 -34.58 4.59
CA THR A 406 9.08 -35.13 4.55
C THR A 406 8.17 -34.29 3.64
N LYS A 407 7.19 -34.93 3.00
CA LYS A 407 6.22 -34.25 2.13
C LYS A 407 5.36 -33.30 2.95
N THR A 408 5.02 -32.14 2.39
CA THR A 408 4.10 -31.18 3.01
C THR A 408 2.65 -31.61 2.87
N GLY A 409 2.33 -32.36 1.83
CA GLY A 409 0.98 -32.67 1.39
C GLY A 409 0.34 -31.55 0.58
N LEU A 410 0.93 -30.35 0.55
CA LEU A 410 0.34 -29.18 -0.09
C LEU A 410 0.28 -29.38 -1.60
N LYS A 411 -0.90 -29.16 -2.15
CA LYS A 411 -1.15 -29.14 -3.59
C LYS A 411 -1.89 -27.87 -3.94
N ILE A 412 -1.46 -27.19 -4.98
CA ILE A 412 -2.20 -26.10 -5.60
C ILE A 412 -2.38 -26.40 -7.06
N THR A 413 -3.62 -26.34 -7.53
CA THR A 413 -4.00 -26.70 -8.90
C THR A 413 -4.79 -25.58 -9.57
N ASN A 414 -5.07 -25.74 -10.87
CA ASN A 414 -5.91 -24.84 -11.65
C ASN A 414 -5.51 -23.36 -11.52
N ILE A 415 -4.20 -23.10 -11.47
CA ILE A 415 -3.68 -21.74 -11.35
C ILE A 415 -4.01 -20.99 -12.64
N GLY A 416 -4.78 -19.92 -12.50
CA GLY A 416 -5.31 -19.14 -13.60
C GLY A 416 -4.26 -18.29 -14.33
N THR A 417 -4.75 -17.56 -15.32
CA THR A 417 -3.94 -16.57 -16.04
C THR A 417 -3.82 -15.31 -15.19
N PRO A 418 -2.62 -14.73 -15.01
CA PRO A 418 -2.46 -13.45 -14.33
C PRO A 418 -3.30 -12.34 -14.99
N GLY A 419 -4.11 -11.65 -14.19
CA GLY A 419 -5.00 -10.55 -14.59
C GLY A 419 -5.28 -9.62 -13.41
N ASP A 420 -6.46 -9.02 -13.31
CA ASP A 420 -6.79 -8.17 -12.15
C ASP A 420 -6.98 -8.99 -10.86
N ALA A 421 -7.41 -10.23 -11.01
CA ALA A 421 -7.32 -11.28 -10.00
C ALA A 421 -6.74 -12.55 -10.65
N LEU A 422 -6.19 -13.43 -9.83
CA LEU A 422 -5.75 -14.75 -10.22
C LEU A 422 -6.48 -15.79 -9.38
N THR A 423 -6.91 -16.87 -10.04
CA THR A 423 -7.63 -17.97 -9.40
C THR A 423 -6.73 -19.17 -9.17
N PHE A 424 -6.99 -19.97 -8.14
CA PHE A 424 -6.31 -21.25 -7.93
C PHE A 424 -7.11 -22.14 -6.99
N CYS A 425 -6.72 -23.40 -6.91
CA CYS A 425 -7.31 -24.40 -6.03
C CYS A 425 -6.33 -24.83 -4.96
N ILE A 426 -6.81 -25.02 -3.74
CA ILE A 426 -6.05 -25.69 -2.68
C ILE A 426 -6.49 -27.15 -2.64
N GLY A 427 -5.57 -28.06 -2.89
CA GLY A 427 -5.83 -29.50 -3.04
C GLY A 427 -5.95 -29.95 -4.50
N GLU A 428 -6.51 -31.14 -4.69
CA GLU A 428 -6.53 -31.83 -5.99
C GLU A 428 -7.47 -31.22 -7.02
N ASN A 429 -8.63 -30.74 -6.57
CA ASN A 429 -9.64 -30.08 -7.39
C ASN A 429 -10.43 -29.12 -6.50
N CYS A 430 -10.85 -27.99 -7.06
CA CYS A 430 -11.95 -27.23 -6.48
C CYS A 430 -13.28 -27.77 -6.97
N SER A 431 -14.31 -27.55 -6.17
CA SER A 431 -15.64 -27.47 -6.73
C SER A 431 -15.81 -26.09 -7.35
N GLU A 432 -16.14 -26.01 -8.65
CA GLU A 432 -16.88 -24.82 -9.12
C GLU A 432 -18.15 -24.73 -8.27
N PRO A 433 -18.62 -23.53 -7.90
CA PRO A 433 -19.78 -23.40 -7.04
C PRO A 433 -20.94 -24.18 -7.65
N SER A 434 -21.28 -25.33 -7.05
CA SER A 434 -22.29 -26.20 -7.59
C SER A 434 -23.64 -25.52 -7.37
N SER A 435 -24.21 -25.00 -8.45
CA SER A 435 -25.66 -24.90 -8.59
C SER A 435 -26.23 -26.31 -8.54
N SER A 436 -26.76 -26.74 -7.39
CA SER A 436 -27.43 -28.03 -7.28
C SER A 436 -28.74 -27.98 -8.07
N SER A 437 -28.74 -28.65 -9.23
CA SER A 437 -29.95 -28.97 -9.97
C SER A 437 -30.72 -30.07 -9.24
N SER A 438 -32.03 -29.85 -9.02
CA SER A 438 -32.98 -30.96 -9.08
C SER A 438 -33.13 -31.35 -10.56
N THR A 439 -32.90 -32.62 -10.90
CA THR A 439 -33.37 -33.19 -12.18
C THR A 439 -34.86 -33.50 -12.03
N GLU A 440 -35.73 -33.17 -12.96
CA GLU A 440 -35.79 -33.77 -14.30
C GLU A 440 -36.38 -32.84 -15.40
N ALA A 441 -36.02 -33.21 -16.63
CA ALA A 441 -36.71 -33.01 -17.90
C ALA A 441 -36.67 -31.63 -18.59
N SER A 442 -35.87 -31.60 -19.66
CA SER A 442 -36.10 -30.96 -20.96
C SER A 442 -37.30 -30.02 -21.07
N SER A 443 -37.06 -28.70 -21.11
CA SER A 443 -37.67 -27.74 -22.03
C SER A 443 -37.28 -26.32 -21.63
N SER A 444 -37.00 -25.51 -22.65
CA SER A 444 -36.72 -24.07 -22.64
C SER A 444 -37.65 -23.22 -21.76
N SER A 445 -37.06 -22.33 -20.95
CA SER A 445 -37.68 -21.07 -20.53
C SER A 445 -36.63 -20.08 -20.01
N VAL A 446 -36.57 -18.91 -20.64
CA VAL A 446 -35.77 -17.74 -20.24
C VAL A 446 -36.24 -17.30 -18.86
N ALA A 447 -35.35 -17.22 -17.87
CA ALA A 447 -35.69 -16.70 -16.56
C ALA A 447 -35.82 -15.17 -16.62
N GLU A 448 -36.99 -14.63 -16.27
CA GLU A 448 -37.24 -13.19 -16.18
C GLU A 448 -36.49 -12.57 -14.99
N ILE A 449 -35.77 -11.47 -15.24
CA ILE A 449 -35.12 -10.67 -14.19
C ILE A 449 -36.20 -9.90 -13.42
N THR A 450 -36.22 -10.03 -12.09
CA THR A 450 -37.10 -9.25 -11.21
C THR A 450 -36.45 -7.91 -10.88
N ILE A 451 -37.04 -6.81 -11.36
CA ILE A 451 -36.52 -5.44 -11.17
C ILE A 451 -37.33 -4.72 -10.09
N GLN A 452 -36.65 -4.23 -9.06
CA GLN A 452 -37.22 -3.34 -8.05
C GLN A 452 -36.63 -1.93 -8.17
N LYS A 453 -37.48 -0.91 -8.25
CA LYS A 453 -37.07 0.50 -8.39
C LYS A 453 -37.13 1.22 -7.04
N ILE A 454 -36.07 1.94 -6.70
CA ILE A 454 -35.98 2.83 -5.55
C ILE A 454 -35.87 4.26 -6.07
N ALA A 455 -36.88 5.09 -5.81
CA ALA A 455 -36.88 6.50 -6.16
C ALA A 455 -36.29 7.32 -5.01
N LEU A 456 -35.30 8.16 -5.32
CA LEU A 456 -34.66 9.07 -4.37
C LEU A 456 -34.71 10.49 -4.91
N GLU A 457 -34.68 11.48 -4.01
CA GLU A 457 -34.61 12.88 -4.39
C GLU A 457 -33.49 13.57 -3.62
N THR A 458 -32.80 14.51 -4.26
CA THR A 458 -31.80 15.35 -3.61
C THR A 458 -31.76 16.74 -4.20
N THR A 459 -31.23 17.67 -3.43
CA THR A 459 -30.94 19.02 -3.88
C THR A 459 -29.45 19.29 -3.88
N LEU A 460 -28.94 19.94 -4.93
CA LEU A 460 -27.53 20.36 -5.03
C LEU A 460 -27.43 21.88 -5.03
N PRO A 461 -26.59 22.49 -4.18
CA PRO A 461 -26.27 23.90 -4.34
C PRO A 461 -25.48 24.12 -5.63
N ILE A 462 -25.67 25.27 -6.28
CA ILE A 462 -24.78 25.69 -7.37
C ILE A 462 -23.34 25.79 -6.83
N SER A 463 -22.44 25.00 -7.39
CA SER A 463 -21.03 24.91 -7.06
C SER A 463 -20.14 25.21 -8.27
N ASP A 464 -18.96 25.79 -8.01
CA ASP A 464 -17.88 26.02 -8.99
C ASP A 464 -16.75 24.98 -8.90
N ASN A 465 -16.86 24.01 -7.98
CA ASN A 465 -15.78 23.09 -7.62
C ASN A 465 -16.22 21.62 -7.45
N TYR A 466 -17.27 21.20 -8.18
CA TYR A 466 -17.81 19.83 -8.18
C TYR A 466 -18.24 19.29 -6.81
N ALA A 467 -18.56 20.17 -5.85
CA ALA A 467 -18.94 19.77 -4.50
C ALA A 467 -20.17 18.84 -4.52
N PRO A 468 -20.07 17.59 -4.01
CA PRO A 468 -21.17 16.65 -4.05
C PRO A 468 -22.04 16.71 -2.78
N VAL A 469 -23.27 16.22 -2.90
CA VAL A 469 -24.12 15.81 -1.78
C VAL A 469 -24.11 14.29 -1.70
N THR A 470 -23.95 13.75 -0.50
CA THR A 470 -23.99 12.30 -0.26
C THR A 470 -25.41 11.86 0.08
N LEU A 471 -25.92 10.85 -0.62
CA LEU A 471 -27.17 10.17 -0.33
C LEU A 471 -26.93 8.77 0.21
N ASP A 472 -27.71 8.37 1.21
CA ASP A 472 -27.82 6.98 1.65
C ASP A 472 -28.74 6.22 0.68
N LEU A 473 -28.27 5.07 0.19
CA LEU A 473 -29.01 4.19 -0.73
C LEU A 473 -29.75 3.07 0.00
N ASN A 474 -29.82 3.13 1.32
CA ASN A 474 -30.47 2.15 2.18
C ASN A 474 -29.95 0.73 1.90
N GLY A 475 -28.65 0.53 2.07
CA GLY A 475 -28.02 -0.73 1.72
C GLY A 475 -28.62 -1.97 2.39
N SER A 476 -29.27 -1.83 3.56
CA SER A 476 -29.95 -2.93 4.24
C SER A 476 -31.20 -3.40 3.47
N GLU A 477 -31.97 -2.47 2.93
CA GLU A 477 -33.12 -2.76 2.06
C GLU A 477 -32.65 -3.38 0.74
N VAL A 478 -31.61 -2.82 0.13
CA VAL A 478 -31.02 -3.35 -1.11
C VAL A 478 -30.54 -4.80 -0.93
N ALA A 479 -29.84 -5.09 0.17
CA ALA A 479 -29.40 -6.44 0.51
C ALA A 479 -30.57 -7.42 0.66
N SER A 480 -31.65 -6.96 1.33
CA SER A 480 -32.88 -7.74 1.50
C SER A 480 -33.54 -8.06 0.17
N ILE A 481 -33.61 -7.09 -0.75
CA ILE A 481 -34.20 -7.28 -2.09
C ILE A 481 -33.39 -8.31 -2.88
N LEU A 482 -32.07 -8.11 -2.94
CA LEU A 482 -31.15 -8.99 -3.66
C LEU A 482 -31.00 -10.37 -3.00
N GLY A 483 -31.38 -10.51 -1.72
CA GLY A 483 -31.29 -11.76 -0.98
C GLY A 483 -29.85 -12.12 -0.56
N ILE A 484 -29.02 -11.10 -0.32
CA ILE A 484 -27.63 -11.20 0.14
C ILE A 484 -27.45 -10.45 1.45
N LYS A 485 -26.31 -10.61 2.11
CA LYS A 485 -25.99 -9.80 3.29
C LYS A 485 -25.56 -8.39 2.85
N ARG A 486 -25.77 -7.40 3.73
CA ARG A 486 -25.34 -6.01 3.48
C ARG A 486 -23.86 -5.88 3.14
N THR A 487 -23.01 -6.62 3.83
CA THR A 487 -21.55 -6.64 3.63
C THR A 487 -21.14 -7.33 2.34
N GLU A 488 -22.04 -8.08 1.70
CA GLU A 488 -21.76 -8.80 0.46
C GLU A 488 -22.11 -7.99 -0.79
N ILE A 489 -22.70 -6.78 -0.63
CA ILE A 489 -23.11 -5.97 -1.78
C ILE A 489 -21.88 -5.67 -2.65
N GLU A 490 -20.85 -5.03 -2.08
CA GLU A 490 -19.62 -4.66 -2.82
C GLU A 490 -18.98 -5.82 -3.58
N ASP A 491 -19.01 -7.01 -2.99
CA ASP A 491 -18.31 -8.19 -3.53
C ASP A 491 -19.14 -9.00 -4.53
N LYS A 492 -20.47 -9.01 -4.37
CA LYS A 492 -21.34 -9.94 -5.11
C LYS A 492 -22.22 -9.27 -6.15
N VAL A 493 -22.52 -7.98 -6.03
CA VAL A 493 -23.41 -7.32 -7.00
C VAL A 493 -22.64 -6.80 -8.19
N GLU A 494 -23.24 -6.90 -9.36
CA GLU A 494 -22.79 -6.20 -10.54
C GLU A 494 -23.40 -4.79 -10.55
N PHE A 495 -22.57 -3.78 -10.78
CA PHE A 495 -22.99 -2.38 -10.82
C PHE A 495 -23.10 -1.88 -12.26
N TYR A 496 -24.20 -1.19 -12.54
CA TYR A 496 -24.50 -0.65 -13.87
C TYR A 496 -25.01 0.80 -13.78
N GLY A 497 -24.68 1.61 -14.77
CA GLY A 497 -25.53 2.75 -15.13
C GLY A 497 -26.74 2.26 -15.91
N VAL A 498 -27.87 2.99 -15.83
CA VAL A 498 -29.08 2.64 -16.59
C VAL A 498 -29.39 3.77 -17.57
N GLU A 499 -29.42 3.43 -18.86
CA GLU A 499 -29.76 4.38 -19.92
C GLU A 499 -31.26 4.73 -19.89
N PRO A 500 -31.70 5.84 -20.53
CA PRO A 500 -33.11 6.24 -20.56
C PRO A 500 -34.07 5.19 -21.16
N ASP A 501 -33.56 4.29 -22.01
CA ASP A 501 -34.32 3.17 -22.57
C ASP A 501 -34.38 1.94 -21.65
N GLY A 502 -33.71 1.99 -20.49
CA GLY A 502 -33.65 0.92 -19.50
C GLY A 502 -32.50 -0.07 -19.68
N SER A 503 -31.66 0.09 -20.72
CA SER A 503 -30.49 -0.76 -20.93
C SER A 503 -29.41 -0.53 -19.86
N LEU A 504 -28.71 -1.61 -19.51
CA LEU A 504 -27.63 -1.59 -18.52
C LEU A 504 -26.29 -1.27 -19.18
N ASN A 505 -25.54 -0.34 -18.60
CA ASN A 505 -24.23 0.08 -19.05
C ASN A 505 -23.20 -0.20 -17.96
N SER A 506 -22.32 -1.18 -18.19
CA SER A 506 -21.27 -1.56 -17.23
C SER A 506 -20.05 -0.64 -17.28
N LYS A 507 -19.97 0.27 -18.27
CA LYS A 507 -18.83 1.16 -18.44
C LYS A 507 -18.99 2.38 -17.56
N THR A 508 -18.21 2.43 -16.48
CA THR A 508 -18.11 3.62 -15.64
C THR A 508 -17.53 4.80 -16.42
N THR A 509 -18.08 5.98 -16.18
CA THR A 509 -17.61 7.23 -16.81
C THR A 509 -17.20 8.30 -15.80
N GLY A 510 -17.47 8.08 -14.51
CA GLY A 510 -17.04 8.89 -13.38
C GLY A 510 -15.95 8.21 -12.54
N GLU A 511 -15.78 8.63 -11.29
CA GLU A 511 -14.81 8.03 -10.37
C GLU A 511 -15.37 6.74 -9.76
N GLY A 512 -14.54 5.70 -9.66
CA GLY A 512 -14.95 4.40 -9.10
C GLY A 512 -16.18 3.82 -9.80
N THR A 513 -17.17 3.39 -9.01
CA THR A 513 -18.51 3.01 -9.47
C THR A 513 -19.36 4.24 -9.77
N GLY A 514 -18.93 5.03 -10.77
CA GLY A 514 -19.52 6.32 -11.08
C GLY A 514 -19.88 6.54 -12.55
N HIS A 515 -20.89 7.36 -12.80
CA HIS A 515 -21.34 7.73 -14.14
C HIS A 515 -21.60 9.25 -14.24
N TRP A 516 -21.26 9.83 -15.39
CA TRP A 516 -21.70 11.15 -15.82
C TRP A 516 -22.97 11.05 -16.66
N PHE A 517 -23.87 12.00 -16.47
CA PHE A 517 -25.16 12.08 -17.13
C PHE A 517 -25.32 13.43 -17.83
N ASP A 518 -25.95 13.42 -18.99
CA ASP A 518 -26.38 14.63 -19.67
C ASP A 518 -27.73 15.15 -19.15
N LYS A 519 -28.22 16.24 -19.74
CA LYS A 519 -29.49 16.87 -19.35
C LYS A 519 -30.72 15.97 -19.50
N ASP A 520 -30.65 14.92 -20.32
CA ASP A 520 -31.74 13.99 -20.59
C ASP A 520 -31.58 12.69 -19.78
N GLY A 521 -30.55 12.61 -18.92
CA GLY A 521 -30.26 11.44 -18.08
C GLY A 521 -29.55 10.32 -18.83
N LYS A 522 -28.99 10.59 -20.01
CA LYS A 522 -28.18 9.62 -20.76
C LYS A 522 -26.75 9.57 -20.23
N ILE A 523 -26.17 8.38 -20.16
CA ILE A 523 -24.78 8.22 -19.72
C ILE A 523 -23.85 8.81 -20.79
N THR A 524 -22.90 9.62 -20.33
CA THR A 524 -21.88 10.26 -21.16
C THR A 524 -20.53 10.21 -20.45
N THR A 525 -19.46 10.59 -21.14
CA THR A 525 -18.13 10.75 -20.54
C THR A 525 -17.96 12.15 -19.97
N TRP A 526 -17.06 12.32 -19.00
CA TRP A 526 -16.68 13.65 -18.53
C TRP A 526 -16.19 14.49 -19.71
N ASP A 527 -16.90 15.59 -19.99
CA ASP A 527 -16.51 16.58 -20.98
C ASP A 527 -17.05 17.96 -20.56
N PRO A 528 -16.20 18.86 -20.04
CA PRO A 528 -16.62 20.20 -19.61
C PRO A 528 -17.13 21.05 -20.79
N ASN A 529 -16.74 20.73 -22.02
CA ASN A 529 -17.22 21.42 -23.22
C ASN A 529 -18.37 20.67 -23.91
N GLY A 530 -18.65 19.44 -23.48
CA GLY A 530 -19.67 18.56 -24.03
C GLY A 530 -20.97 18.55 -23.25
N SER A 531 -21.62 17.38 -23.27
CA SER A 531 -22.97 17.17 -22.75
C SER A 531 -23.04 16.74 -21.29
N SER A 532 -21.94 16.44 -20.61
CA SER A 532 -21.95 16.00 -19.21
C SER A 532 -22.37 17.13 -18.26
N VAL A 533 -23.39 16.89 -17.43
CA VAL A 533 -23.97 17.90 -16.53
C VAL A 533 -23.95 17.45 -15.07
N VAL A 534 -24.39 16.24 -14.76
CA VAL A 534 -24.49 15.71 -13.38
C VAL A 534 -23.69 14.42 -13.28
N PHE A 535 -23.08 14.15 -12.13
CA PHE A 535 -22.42 12.87 -11.86
C PHE A 535 -22.98 12.22 -10.60
N SER A 536 -22.86 10.90 -10.54
CA SER A 536 -23.19 10.08 -9.36
C SER A 536 -22.12 9.00 -9.21
N ASN A 537 -21.35 9.09 -8.12
CA ASN A 537 -20.29 8.14 -7.79
C ASN A 537 -20.75 7.33 -6.56
N MET A 538 -21.16 6.10 -6.80
CA MET A 538 -21.64 5.18 -5.77
C MET A 538 -20.45 4.58 -5.01
N ASP A 539 -20.64 4.34 -3.72
CA ASP A 539 -19.75 3.57 -2.86
C ASP A 539 -20.57 2.36 -2.36
N LEU A 540 -20.21 1.18 -2.85
CA LEU A 540 -20.92 -0.07 -2.54
C LEU A 540 -20.62 -0.58 -1.12
N THR A 541 -19.47 -0.20 -0.54
CA THR A 541 -19.11 -0.52 0.84
C THR A 541 -20.06 0.19 1.79
N THR A 542 -20.20 1.52 1.63
CA THR A 542 -21.04 2.34 2.50
C THR A 542 -22.51 2.38 2.04
N MET A 543 -22.79 1.94 0.82
CA MET A 543 -24.10 2.09 0.15
C MET A 543 -24.57 3.53 0.18
N THR A 544 -23.65 4.42 -0.19
CA THR A 544 -23.93 5.83 -0.40
C THR A 544 -23.62 6.22 -1.84
N THR A 545 -24.17 7.32 -2.32
CA THR A 545 -23.72 7.92 -3.57
C THR A 545 -23.42 9.40 -3.39
N LYS A 546 -22.30 9.85 -3.96
CA LYS A 546 -21.94 11.26 -4.06
C LYS A 546 -22.46 11.80 -5.38
N ILE A 547 -23.38 12.76 -5.31
CA ILE A 547 -24.00 13.38 -6.47
C ILE A 547 -23.54 14.83 -6.55
N GLY A 548 -23.02 15.24 -7.70
CA GLY A 548 -22.60 16.62 -7.95
C GLY A 548 -22.89 17.04 -9.39
N HIS A 549 -22.53 18.27 -9.72
CA HIS A 549 -22.74 18.80 -11.07
C HIS A 549 -21.48 19.46 -11.63
N MET A 550 -21.42 19.55 -12.96
CA MET A 550 -20.39 20.26 -13.70
C MET A 550 -20.51 21.77 -13.43
N PRO A 551 -19.41 22.45 -13.03
CA PRO A 551 -19.38 23.90 -12.87
C PRO A 551 -19.87 24.63 -14.12
N GLY A 552 -20.76 25.61 -13.94
CA GLY A 552 -21.25 26.46 -15.03
C GLY A 552 -22.23 25.80 -16.01
N LYS A 553 -22.65 24.54 -15.81
CA LYS A 553 -23.61 23.84 -16.69
C LYS A 553 -25.04 23.79 -16.15
N VAL A 554 -25.29 24.29 -14.95
CA VAL A 554 -26.61 24.24 -14.29
C VAL A 554 -27.09 25.61 -13.86
N LYS A 555 -28.41 25.77 -13.71
CA LYS A 555 -29.06 26.95 -13.12
C LYS A 555 -30.06 26.52 -12.03
N ALA A 556 -30.34 27.45 -11.11
CA ALA A 556 -31.30 27.20 -10.03
C ALA A 556 -32.68 26.80 -10.58
N GLY A 557 -33.22 25.71 -10.06
CA GLY A 557 -34.48 25.11 -10.51
C GLY A 557 -34.35 24.09 -11.64
N ASP A 558 -33.15 23.83 -12.16
CA ASP A 558 -32.94 22.68 -13.04
C ASP A 558 -33.19 21.36 -12.30
N THR A 559 -33.74 20.38 -13.02
CA THR A 559 -33.98 19.03 -12.52
C THR A 559 -33.37 18.01 -13.48
N PHE A 560 -32.68 17.01 -12.93
CA PHE A 560 -32.05 15.93 -13.69
C PHE A 560 -32.45 14.57 -13.10
N THR A 561 -32.46 13.53 -13.93
CA THR A 561 -32.68 12.16 -13.48
C THR A 561 -31.44 11.31 -13.71
N VAL A 562 -30.93 10.74 -12.63
CA VAL A 562 -29.78 9.84 -12.62
C VAL A 562 -30.27 8.42 -12.36
N ARG A 563 -29.79 7.44 -13.13
CA ARG A 563 -30.18 6.03 -12.95
C ARG A 563 -28.98 5.10 -12.89
N GLN A 564 -28.92 4.29 -11.84
CA GLN A 564 -27.88 3.29 -11.59
C GLN A 564 -28.53 2.05 -11.00
N ALA A 565 -27.95 0.87 -11.22
CA ALA A 565 -28.53 -0.40 -10.80
C ALA A 565 -27.49 -1.35 -10.20
N LEU A 566 -27.95 -2.19 -9.29
CA LEU A 566 -27.23 -3.30 -8.69
C LEU A 566 -27.94 -4.59 -9.07
N VAL A 567 -27.20 -5.54 -9.64
CA VAL A 567 -27.73 -6.81 -10.13
C VAL A 567 -27.06 -7.95 -9.39
N TYR A 568 -27.85 -8.90 -8.90
CA TYR A 568 -27.36 -10.13 -8.31
C TYR A 568 -28.27 -11.30 -8.72
N GLY A 569 -27.72 -12.24 -9.49
CA GLY A 569 -28.49 -13.34 -10.07
C GLY A 569 -29.63 -12.80 -10.97
N SER A 570 -30.86 -13.25 -10.72
CA SER A 570 -32.06 -12.80 -11.44
C SER A 570 -32.75 -11.57 -10.82
N LYS A 571 -32.09 -10.85 -9.91
CA LYS A 571 -32.67 -9.70 -9.21
C LYS A 571 -31.88 -8.43 -9.48
N GLN A 572 -32.60 -7.34 -9.70
CA GLN A 572 -32.03 -6.02 -9.94
C GLN A 572 -32.69 -4.99 -9.03
N VAL A 573 -31.88 -4.18 -8.35
CA VAL A 573 -32.32 -2.94 -7.69
C VAL A 573 -31.88 -1.78 -8.56
N SER A 574 -32.82 -0.95 -9.02
CA SER A 574 -32.52 0.26 -9.81
C SER A 574 -32.84 1.50 -9.00
N PHE A 575 -31.85 2.35 -8.82
CA PHE A 575 -32.00 3.67 -8.22
C PHE A 575 -32.37 4.67 -9.31
N GLU A 576 -33.45 5.41 -9.11
CA GLU A 576 -33.81 6.58 -9.91
C GLU A 576 -33.75 7.81 -9.01
N ILE A 577 -32.73 8.64 -9.20
CA ILE A 577 -32.44 9.79 -8.34
C ILE A 577 -32.80 11.07 -9.09
N THR A 578 -33.77 11.80 -8.55
CA THR A 578 -34.13 13.14 -9.03
C THR A 578 -33.27 14.18 -8.33
N VAL A 579 -32.48 14.91 -9.12
CA VAL A 579 -31.52 15.91 -8.65
C VAL A 579 -32.05 17.29 -8.98
N THR A 580 -32.29 18.14 -7.98
CA THR A 580 -32.77 19.53 -8.17
C THR A 580 -31.70 20.54 -7.77
N ILE A 581 -31.43 21.54 -8.60
CA ILE A 581 -30.40 22.54 -8.31
C ILE A 581 -30.98 23.67 -7.44
N GLU A 582 -30.52 23.73 -6.19
CA GLU A 582 -30.83 24.78 -5.22
C GLU A 582 -30.06 26.08 -5.51
N GLY A 583 -30.70 27.22 -5.24
CA GLY A 583 -30.08 28.53 -5.41
C GLY A 583 -28.93 28.78 -4.43
N GLY A 584 -27.88 29.45 -4.90
CA GLY A 584 -26.66 29.69 -4.12
C GLY A 584 -26.86 30.38 -2.77
N THR A 585 -25.96 30.07 -1.84
CA THR A 585 -25.98 30.57 -0.46
C THR A 585 -25.14 31.84 -0.32
N THR A 586 -25.70 32.91 0.24
CA THR A 586 -25.02 34.19 0.48
C THR A 586 -24.91 34.47 1.97
N VAL A 587 -23.69 34.72 2.47
CA VAL A 587 -23.49 35.16 3.85
C VAL A 587 -23.80 36.65 3.97
N ILE A 588 -24.83 36.99 4.74
CA ILE A 588 -25.21 38.36 5.06
C ILE A 588 -24.45 38.79 6.32
N THR A 589 -23.43 39.64 6.12
CA THR A 589 -22.67 40.28 7.20
C THR A 589 -23.11 41.73 7.46
N ASN A 590 -23.87 42.34 6.53
CA ASN A 590 -24.36 43.70 6.64
C ASN A 590 -25.83 43.81 6.16
N LEU A 591 -26.76 43.85 7.12
CA LEU A 591 -28.20 43.89 6.86
C LEU A 591 -28.65 45.12 6.04
N ARG A 592 -27.97 46.26 6.18
CA ARG A 592 -28.30 47.47 5.38
C ARG A 592 -27.91 47.30 3.91
N LYS A 593 -26.77 46.67 3.63
CA LYS A 593 -26.34 46.38 2.26
C LYS A 593 -27.15 45.25 1.63
N ALA A 594 -27.57 44.25 2.42
CA ALA A 594 -28.37 43.11 1.98
C ALA A 594 -29.89 43.36 2.06
N LYS A 595 -30.34 44.63 2.06
CA LYS A 595 -31.75 45.00 2.23
C LYS A 595 -32.66 44.33 1.19
N TYR A 596 -32.16 44.14 -0.02
CA TYR A 596 -32.86 43.46 -1.12
C TYR A 596 -32.04 42.31 -1.69
N GLY A 597 -32.72 41.26 -2.14
CA GLY A 597 -32.17 40.05 -2.73
C GLY A 597 -33.26 39.28 -3.48
N LYS A 598 -33.05 37.98 -3.75
CA LYS A 598 -34.01 37.20 -4.56
C LYS A 598 -35.31 36.99 -3.78
N PRO A 599 -36.51 37.26 -4.34
CA PRO A 599 -37.77 36.99 -3.68
C PRO A 599 -37.90 35.51 -3.30
N GLY A 600 -38.35 35.24 -2.07
CA GLY A 600 -38.53 33.88 -1.55
C GLY A 600 -37.28 33.20 -1.00
N SER A 601 -36.10 33.83 -1.03
CA SER A 601 -34.90 33.27 -0.38
C SER A 601 -35.12 33.05 1.11
N LYS A 602 -34.71 31.88 1.62
CA LYS A 602 -34.80 31.53 3.05
C LYS A 602 -33.60 32.10 3.80
N ILE A 603 -33.81 32.64 4.99
CA ILE A 603 -32.77 33.23 5.84
C ILE A 603 -32.59 32.39 7.10
N PHE A 604 -31.35 32.06 7.41
CA PHE A 604 -30.94 31.27 8.57
C PHE A 604 -29.98 32.07 9.45
N ASN A 605 -30.01 31.84 10.77
CA ASN A 605 -28.99 32.38 11.67
C ASN A 605 -27.70 31.53 11.61
N VAL A 606 -26.64 31.96 12.30
CA VAL A 606 -25.34 31.25 12.36
C VAL A 606 -25.41 29.84 12.96
N LEU A 607 -26.51 29.49 13.63
CA LEU A 607 -26.74 28.15 14.20
C LEU A 607 -27.60 27.28 13.26
N GLY A 608 -27.86 27.72 12.02
CA GLY A 608 -28.65 26.99 11.03
C GLY A 608 -30.16 27.01 11.27
N LYS A 609 -30.66 27.81 12.23
CA LYS A 609 -32.12 27.91 12.49
C LYS A 609 -32.76 28.89 11.48
N PRO A 610 -33.88 28.53 10.84
CA PRO A 610 -34.61 29.46 9.97
C PRO A 610 -35.13 30.64 10.77
N VAL A 611 -34.89 31.85 10.27
CA VAL A 611 -35.28 33.12 10.92
C VAL A 611 -36.11 34.02 10.02
N GLY A 612 -36.33 33.65 8.76
CA GLY A 612 -37.30 34.32 7.90
C GLY A 612 -37.12 33.99 6.42
N VAL A 613 -37.86 34.69 5.57
CA VAL A 613 -37.85 34.54 4.11
C VAL A 613 -37.93 35.94 3.49
N ARG A 614 -37.22 36.19 2.39
CA ARG A 614 -37.39 37.45 1.64
C ARG A 614 -38.79 37.54 1.06
N ASN A 615 -39.44 38.69 1.21
CA ASN A 615 -40.80 38.89 0.73
C ASN A 615 -40.87 38.95 -0.81
N ALA A 616 -42.07 39.16 -1.37
CA ALA A 616 -42.30 39.22 -2.81
C ALA A 616 -41.47 40.29 -3.55
N ASN A 617 -41.05 41.35 -2.85
CA ASN A 617 -40.20 42.41 -3.38
C ASN A 617 -38.71 42.16 -3.13
N GLY A 618 -38.34 40.98 -2.62
CA GLY A 618 -36.96 40.64 -2.28
C GLY A 618 -36.44 41.27 -0.99
N ALA A 619 -37.29 41.95 -0.21
CA ALA A 619 -36.85 42.62 1.00
C ALA A 619 -36.55 41.62 2.12
N LEU A 620 -35.45 41.85 2.84
CA LEU A 620 -35.05 41.05 3.99
C LEU A 620 -36.07 41.24 5.14
N PRO A 621 -36.42 40.18 5.90
CA PRO A 621 -37.19 40.33 7.14
C PRO A 621 -36.44 41.20 8.16
N ASP A 622 -37.17 41.80 9.10
CA ASP A 622 -36.57 42.54 10.21
C ASP A 622 -35.81 41.59 11.13
N LEU A 623 -34.48 41.69 11.09
CA LEU A 623 -33.58 40.84 11.84
C LEU A 623 -32.70 41.68 12.79
N PRO A 624 -32.41 41.20 14.00
CA PRO A 624 -31.48 41.88 14.89
C PRO A 624 -30.07 41.92 14.27
N LYS A 625 -29.20 42.80 14.77
CA LYS A 625 -27.83 42.91 14.26
C LYS A 625 -27.10 41.58 14.47
N GLY A 626 -26.62 40.98 13.37
CA GLY A 626 -25.97 39.68 13.40
C GLY A 626 -25.49 39.24 12.02
N ARG A 627 -24.94 38.02 11.95
CA ARG A 627 -24.62 37.34 10.69
C ARG A 627 -25.72 36.35 10.35
N TYR A 628 -26.06 36.29 9.07
CA TYR A 628 -27.10 35.41 8.57
C TYR A 628 -26.66 34.73 7.29
N VAL A 629 -27.33 33.65 6.95
CA VAL A 629 -27.11 32.88 5.74
C VAL A 629 -28.39 32.94 4.93
N GLU A 630 -28.32 33.49 3.73
CA GLU A 630 -29.43 33.48 2.77
C GLU A 630 -29.26 32.31 1.80
N VAL A 631 -30.28 31.49 1.67
CA VAL A 631 -30.37 30.44 0.64
C VAL A 631 -31.38 30.90 -0.39
N ALA A 632 -30.89 31.16 -1.61
CA ALA A 632 -31.75 31.65 -2.68
C ALA A 632 -32.80 30.60 -3.06
N LYS A 633 -34.06 31.03 -3.24
CA LYS A 633 -35.13 30.16 -3.72
C LYS A 633 -34.85 29.60 -5.10
#